data_AF-A0A2V6P9B1-F1
#
_entry.id   AF-A0A2V6P9B1-F1
#
_cell.length_a   1.000
_cell.length_b   1.000
_cell.length_c   1.000
_cell.angle_alpha   90.00
_cell.angle_beta   90.00
_cell.angle_gamma   90.00
#
_symmetry.space_group_name_H-M   'P 1'
#
loop_
_entity.id
_entity.type
_entity.pdbx_description
1 polymer ?
#
loop_
_entity_poly.entity_id
_entity_poly.type
_entity_poly.pdbx_seq_one_letter_code
_entity_poly.pdbx_strand_id
1 'polypeptide(L)'
;MKQGLVLDKVVLLGRTLEEYRRYFALDLEKLRGKVVLDVAAGVSSFCAEANRLGLNVTASDSIYNLPGDEIRRRCEPDLEQVTQVIGNLKTYRWDFYRSPELLRRFRERAYRAFLNDYRSGQGTRYVWGRLPKLPFRDNQFDLALVSYLLFVYEDRFDYEFHKRSLLEIMRVTRGEARLYPIVTFEARRCAYLDRLKEDPDMRH
;
A
#
# COMPACT_ATOMS: atom_id res chain seq x y z
N MET A 1 -24.26 -9.98 -9.71
CA MET A 1 -23.12 -9.51 -10.54
C MET A 1 -22.26 -8.58 -9.68
N LYS A 2 -20.93 -8.69 -9.74
CA LYS A 2 -20.02 -7.78 -9.02
C LYS A 2 -20.18 -6.35 -9.56
N GLN A 3 -20.19 -5.36 -8.67
CA GLN A 3 -20.31 -3.94 -9.03
C GLN A 3 -18.97 -3.22 -8.94
N GLY A 4 -18.03 -3.81 -8.21
CA GLY A 4 -16.69 -3.30 -7.99
C GLY A 4 -15.67 -3.76 -9.02
N LEU A 5 -14.44 -3.33 -8.79
CA LEU A 5 -13.30 -3.70 -9.61
C LEU A 5 -13.01 -5.21 -9.45
N VAL A 6 -13.02 -5.92 -10.57
CA VAL A 6 -12.64 -7.34 -10.62
C VAL A 6 -11.23 -7.43 -11.19
N LEU A 7 -10.32 -8.01 -10.41
CA LEU A 7 -8.91 -8.19 -10.78
C LEU A 7 -8.55 -9.65 -10.58
N ASP A 8 -7.77 -10.24 -11.49
CA ASP A 8 -7.29 -11.63 -11.42
C ASP A 8 -6.01 -11.81 -10.59
N LYS A 9 -5.39 -10.69 -10.20
CA LYS A 9 -4.17 -10.62 -9.38
C LYS A 9 -4.14 -9.32 -8.56
N VAL A 10 -3.17 -9.22 -7.66
CA VAL A 10 -2.80 -7.92 -7.07
C VAL A 10 -2.11 -7.08 -8.16
N VAL A 11 -2.62 -5.87 -8.40
CA VAL A 11 -2.12 -4.98 -9.46
C VAL A 11 -1.06 -4.02 -8.94
N LEU A 12 -0.09 -3.70 -9.77
CA LEU A 12 1.02 -2.80 -9.43
C LEU A 12 0.64 -1.34 -9.70
N LEU A 13 -0.19 -0.80 -8.81
CA LEU A 13 -0.58 0.62 -8.83
C LEU A 13 0.01 1.38 -7.64
N GLY A 14 0.77 2.42 -7.93
CA GLY A 14 1.42 3.26 -6.93
C GLY A 14 0.50 4.39 -6.44
N ARG A 15 0.71 4.82 -5.19
CA ARG A 15 0.06 6.00 -4.60
C ARG A 15 1.13 7.03 -4.26
N THR A 16 0.81 8.32 -4.42
CA THR A 16 1.76 9.41 -4.16
C THR A 16 1.79 9.83 -2.69
N LEU A 17 2.82 10.57 -2.26
CA LEU A 17 2.85 11.16 -0.91
C LEU A 17 1.60 11.98 -0.60
N GLU A 18 1.13 12.75 -1.58
CA GLU A 18 -0.12 13.51 -1.48
C GLU A 18 -1.32 12.63 -1.12
N GLU A 19 -1.40 11.42 -1.68
CA GLU A 19 -2.48 10.47 -1.37
C GLU A 19 -2.30 9.85 0.00
N TYR A 20 -1.06 9.44 0.35
CA TYR A 20 -0.74 8.90 1.67
C TYR A 20 -1.11 9.87 2.80
N ARG A 21 -0.84 11.18 2.62
CA ARG A 21 -1.25 12.21 3.58
C ARG A 21 -2.76 12.23 3.81
N ARG A 22 -3.56 12.01 2.76
CA ARG A 22 -5.03 11.95 2.86
C ARG A 22 -5.50 10.63 3.47
N TYR A 23 -4.98 9.50 3.04
CA TYR A 23 -5.42 8.17 3.47
C TYR A 23 -5.11 7.91 4.95
N PHE A 24 -3.95 8.37 5.42
CA PHE A 24 -3.47 8.07 6.76
C PHE A 24 -3.40 9.29 7.67
N ALA A 25 -3.94 10.44 7.24
CA ALA A 25 -3.84 11.72 7.97
C ALA A 25 -2.39 12.03 8.39
N LEU A 26 -1.43 11.90 7.47
CA LEU A 26 -0.02 12.08 7.79
C LEU A 26 0.33 13.56 7.95
N ASP A 27 0.86 13.88 9.12
CA ASP A 27 1.52 15.13 9.45
C ASP A 27 3.03 14.94 9.33
N LEU A 28 3.64 15.51 8.28
CA LEU A 28 5.05 15.29 7.97
C LEU A 28 6.00 15.85 9.03
N GLU A 29 5.60 16.91 9.73
CA GLU A 29 6.42 17.49 10.79
C GLU A 29 6.51 16.55 11.99
N LYS A 30 5.40 15.88 12.33
CA LYS A 30 5.37 14.86 13.39
C LYS A 30 6.12 13.57 13.03
N LEU A 31 6.40 13.35 11.75
CA LEU A 31 7.20 12.21 11.28
C LEU A 31 8.71 12.49 11.31
N ARG A 32 9.15 13.73 11.57
CA ARG A 32 10.58 14.01 11.70
C ARG A 32 11.19 13.22 12.86
N GLY A 33 12.30 12.54 12.59
CA GLY A 33 12.96 11.66 13.55
C GLY A 33 12.26 10.32 13.79
N LYS A 34 11.12 10.04 13.15
CA LYS A 34 10.43 8.75 13.20
C LYS A 34 10.92 7.82 12.09
N VAL A 35 10.93 6.52 12.36
CA VAL A 35 11.24 5.46 11.40
C VAL A 35 9.92 4.85 10.90
N VAL A 36 9.63 5.02 9.62
CA VAL A 36 8.35 4.63 9.01
C VAL A 36 8.53 3.45 8.07
N LEU A 37 7.61 2.48 8.15
CA LEU A 37 7.50 1.36 7.21
C LEU A 37 6.28 1.53 6.30
N ASP A 38 6.47 1.42 5.00
CA ASP A 38 5.41 1.30 4.00
C ASP A 38 5.35 -0.15 3.50
N VAL A 39 4.35 -0.90 3.96
CA VAL A 39 4.21 -2.34 3.73
C VAL A 39 3.35 -2.59 2.49
N ALA A 40 3.81 -3.51 1.64
CA ALA A 40 3.20 -3.80 0.34
C ALA A 40 3.07 -2.53 -0.52
N ALA A 41 4.12 -1.72 -0.51
CA ALA A 41 4.16 -0.39 -1.10
C ALA A 41 4.01 -0.42 -2.64
N GLY A 42 4.33 -1.55 -3.28
CA GLY A 42 4.33 -1.71 -4.73
C GLY A 42 5.18 -0.65 -5.41
N VAL A 43 4.56 0.07 -6.35
CA VAL A 43 5.21 1.17 -7.09
C VAL A 43 4.80 2.55 -6.58
N SER A 44 4.43 2.65 -5.29
CA SER A 44 4.09 3.93 -4.66
C SER A 44 5.32 4.83 -4.54
N SER A 45 5.12 6.14 -4.74
CA SER A 45 6.20 7.12 -4.63
C SER A 45 6.33 7.72 -3.22
N PHE A 46 5.49 7.32 -2.27
CA PHE A 46 5.54 7.80 -0.89
C PHE A 46 6.95 7.70 -0.30
N CYS A 47 7.61 6.53 -0.38
CA CYS A 47 8.98 6.35 0.10
C CYS A 47 9.96 7.33 -0.56
N ALA A 48 9.97 7.40 -1.89
CA ALA A 48 10.84 8.32 -2.65
C ALA A 48 10.61 9.79 -2.28
N GLU A 49 9.35 10.23 -2.25
CA GLU A 49 8.97 11.61 -1.99
C GLU A 49 9.23 12.01 -0.53
N ALA A 50 8.90 11.15 0.44
CA ALA A 50 9.11 11.41 1.86
C ALA A 50 10.60 11.48 2.22
N ASN A 51 11.43 10.56 1.71
CA ASN A 51 12.87 10.60 1.95
C ASN A 51 13.52 11.86 1.34
N ARG A 52 13.03 12.35 0.19
CA ARG A 52 13.50 13.63 -0.38
C ARG A 52 13.20 14.84 0.51
N LEU A 53 12.19 14.73 1.38
CA LEU A 53 11.85 15.75 2.38
C LEU A 53 12.58 15.56 3.72
N GLY A 54 13.54 14.63 3.79
CA GLY A 54 14.34 14.34 4.99
C GLY A 54 13.63 13.46 6.02
N LEU A 55 12.55 12.75 5.64
CA LEU A 55 11.94 11.73 6.49
C LEU A 55 12.67 10.39 6.34
N ASN A 56 12.51 9.48 7.30
CA ASN A 56 13.11 8.15 7.28
C ASN A 56 12.03 7.11 6.97
N VAL A 57 11.85 6.82 5.68
CA VAL A 57 10.85 5.85 5.21
C VAL A 57 11.54 4.67 4.54
N THR A 58 11.18 3.46 4.97
CA THR A 58 11.51 2.21 4.28
C THR A 58 10.23 1.66 3.65
N ALA A 59 10.28 1.28 2.38
CA ALA A 59 9.21 0.54 1.72
C ALA A 59 9.58 -0.94 1.64
N SER A 60 8.59 -1.81 1.83
CA SER A 60 8.75 -3.25 1.62
C SER A 60 7.67 -3.80 0.70
N ASP A 61 8.11 -4.56 -0.31
CA ASP A 61 7.21 -5.22 -1.25
C ASP A 61 7.84 -6.50 -1.81
N SER A 62 6.98 -7.44 -2.18
CA SER A 62 7.33 -8.69 -2.83
C SER A 62 8.05 -8.51 -4.17
N ILE A 63 7.86 -7.37 -4.84
CA ILE A 63 8.48 -7.06 -6.13
C ILE A 63 9.90 -6.49 -6.01
N TYR A 64 10.38 -6.15 -4.80
CA TYR A 64 11.66 -5.44 -4.65
C TYR A 64 12.93 -6.31 -4.81
N ASN A 65 12.75 -7.58 -5.19
CA ASN A 65 13.82 -8.42 -5.72
C ASN A 65 13.93 -8.35 -7.26
N LEU A 66 13.00 -7.67 -7.94
CA LEU A 66 12.99 -7.55 -9.40
C LEU A 66 13.78 -6.30 -9.86
N PRO A 67 14.37 -6.35 -11.07
CA PRO A 67 14.93 -5.16 -11.72
C PRO A 67 13.84 -4.12 -12.02
N GLY A 68 14.20 -2.83 -11.92
CA GLY A 68 13.25 -1.72 -12.15
C GLY A 68 12.57 -1.76 -13.53
N ASP A 69 13.28 -2.17 -14.58
CA ASP A 69 12.69 -2.27 -15.93
C ASP A 69 11.68 -3.43 -16.03
N GLU A 70 11.84 -4.49 -15.24
CA GLU A 70 10.85 -5.54 -15.14
C GLU A 70 9.60 -5.08 -14.38
N ILE A 71 9.79 -4.34 -13.28
CA ILE A 71 8.68 -3.74 -12.54
C ILE A 71 7.87 -2.80 -13.46
N ARG A 72 8.56 -1.97 -14.27
CA ARG A 72 7.93 -1.07 -15.25
C ARG A 72 7.05 -1.84 -16.24
N ARG A 73 7.58 -2.90 -16.85
CA ARG A 73 6.85 -3.75 -17.81
C ARG A 73 5.60 -4.39 -17.21
N ARG A 74 5.55 -4.57 -15.89
CA ARG A 74 4.39 -5.13 -15.18
C ARG A 74 3.37 -4.04 -14.78
N CYS A 75 3.82 -2.87 -14.33
CA CYS A 75 2.91 -1.85 -13.81
C CYS A 75 2.17 -1.06 -14.89
N GLU A 76 2.76 -0.86 -16.07
CA GLU A 76 2.11 -0.11 -17.15
C GLU A 76 0.85 -0.82 -17.71
N PRO A 77 0.87 -2.14 -18.00
CA PRO A 77 -0.34 -2.88 -18.37
C PRO A 77 -1.40 -2.92 -17.27
N ASP A 78 -0.97 -3.07 -16.01
CA ASP A 78 -1.90 -3.05 -14.86
C ASP A 78 -2.63 -1.70 -14.74
N LEU A 79 -1.93 -0.59 -15.01
CA LEU A 79 -2.53 0.73 -15.07
C LEU A 79 -3.52 0.86 -16.22
N GLU A 80 -3.16 0.40 -17.40
CA GLU A 80 -4.04 0.42 -18.57
C GLU A 80 -5.33 -0.34 -18.27
N GLN A 81 -5.23 -1.59 -17.81
CA GLN A 81 -6.37 -2.42 -17.46
C GLN A 81 -7.30 -1.74 -16.45
N VAL A 82 -6.76 -1.18 -15.36
CA VAL A 82 -7.58 -0.54 -14.33
C VAL A 82 -8.23 0.74 -14.86
N THR A 83 -7.51 1.57 -15.61
CA THR A 83 -8.05 2.84 -16.12
C THR A 83 -9.17 2.66 -17.14
N GLN A 84 -9.15 1.58 -17.91
CA GLN A 84 -10.22 1.25 -18.88
C GLN A 84 -11.57 0.94 -18.21
N VAL A 85 -11.55 0.31 -17.03
CA VAL A 85 -12.79 -0.16 -16.38
C VAL A 85 -13.26 0.76 -15.25
N ILE A 86 -12.34 1.45 -14.57
CA ILE A 86 -12.64 2.15 -13.32
C ILE A 86 -13.65 3.30 -13.49
N GLY A 87 -13.67 3.95 -14.66
CA GLY A 87 -14.59 5.04 -14.99
C GLY A 87 -16.07 4.65 -14.88
N ASN A 88 -16.38 3.38 -15.09
CA ASN A 88 -17.76 2.87 -15.13
C ASN A 88 -18.20 2.22 -13.81
N LEU A 89 -17.33 2.17 -12.80
CA LEU A 89 -17.63 1.50 -11.54
C LEU A 89 -18.42 2.41 -10.61
N LYS A 90 -19.63 1.97 -10.25
CA LYS A 90 -20.50 2.66 -9.27
C LYS A 90 -19.91 2.73 -7.87
N THR A 91 -19.00 1.80 -7.55
CA THR A 91 -18.34 1.73 -6.24
C THR A 91 -17.18 2.72 -6.10
N TYR A 92 -16.79 3.39 -7.19
CA TYR A 92 -15.69 4.34 -7.18
C TYR A 92 -16.17 5.75 -6.84
N ARG A 93 -15.53 6.39 -5.85
CA ARG A 93 -15.80 7.79 -5.48
C ARG A 93 -14.81 8.73 -6.16
N TRP A 94 -15.33 9.65 -6.98
CA TRP A 94 -14.55 10.60 -7.77
C TRP A 94 -14.26 11.93 -7.05
N ASP A 95 -14.58 12.07 -5.76
CA ASP A 95 -14.42 13.33 -5.01
C ASP A 95 -12.99 13.87 -5.02
N PHE A 96 -11.99 12.97 -5.05
CA PHE A 96 -10.59 13.37 -5.08
C PHE A 96 -10.05 13.49 -6.50
N TYR A 97 -10.10 12.42 -7.30
CA TYR A 97 -9.51 12.41 -8.64
C TYR A 97 -10.35 13.12 -9.69
N ARG A 98 -11.66 13.30 -9.49
CA ARG A 98 -12.59 13.94 -10.44
C ARG A 98 -12.80 13.21 -11.79
N SER A 99 -11.79 12.52 -12.32
CA SER A 99 -11.88 11.76 -13.57
C SER A 99 -10.86 10.61 -13.66
N PRO A 100 -11.10 9.58 -14.50
CA PRO A 100 -10.14 8.51 -14.76
C PRO A 100 -8.80 9.01 -15.29
N GLU A 101 -8.79 10.11 -16.06
CA GLU A 101 -7.58 10.70 -16.63
C GLU A 101 -6.70 11.30 -15.53
N LEU A 102 -7.29 12.00 -14.56
CA LEU A 102 -6.53 12.52 -13.44
C LEU A 102 -6.02 11.39 -12.54
N LEU A 103 -6.84 10.34 -12.30
CA LEU A 103 -6.36 9.12 -11.62
C LEU A 103 -5.15 8.53 -12.32
N ARG A 104 -5.20 8.39 -13.65
CA ARG A 104 -4.08 7.88 -14.45
C ARG A 104 -2.83 8.73 -14.23
N ARG A 105 -2.94 10.06 -14.27
CA ARG A 105 -1.81 10.97 -14.00
C ARG A 105 -1.20 10.76 -12.61
N PHE A 106 -2.01 10.50 -11.59
CA PHE A 106 -1.51 10.18 -10.24
C PHE A 106 -0.72 8.87 -10.23
N ARG A 107 -1.24 7.81 -10.86
CA ARG A 107 -0.55 6.52 -10.96
C ARG A 107 0.76 6.64 -11.75
N GLU A 108 0.74 7.38 -12.87
CA GLU A 108 1.93 7.66 -13.66
C GLU A 108 2.99 8.42 -12.87
N ARG A 109 2.59 9.48 -12.16
CA ARG A 109 3.48 10.23 -11.27
C ARG A 109 4.10 9.33 -10.21
N ALA A 110 3.28 8.47 -9.59
CA ALA A 110 3.74 7.56 -8.55
C ALA A 110 4.78 6.56 -9.08
N TYR A 111 4.44 5.76 -10.10
CA TYR A 111 5.37 4.73 -10.55
C TYR A 111 6.64 5.33 -11.17
N ARG A 112 6.57 6.49 -11.86
CA ARG A 112 7.77 7.14 -12.42
C ARG A 112 8.70 7.65 -11.33
N ALA A 113 8.17 8.31 -10.30
CA ALA A 113 8.97 8.79 -9.17
C ALA A 113 9.57 7.62 -8.38
N PHE A 114 8.82 6.55 -8.17
CA PHE A 114 9.31 5.29 -7.60
C PHE A 114 10.46 4.72 -8.44
N LEU A 115 10.27 4.47 -9.74
CA LEU A 115 11.27 3.84 -10.60
C LEU A 115 12.58 4.63 -10.67
N ASN A 116 12.50 5.97 -10.65
CA ASN A 116 13.67 6.84 -10.63
C ASN A 116 14.47 6.70 -9.32
N ASP A 117 13.78 6.60 -8.18
CA ASP A 117 14.43 6.49 -6.87
C ASP A 117 14.91 5.05 -6.57
N TYR A 118 14.13 4.05 -7.00
CA TYR A 118 14.32 2.62 -6.72
C TYR A 118 15.71 2.12 -7.08
N ARG A 119 16.26 2.52 -8.24
CA ARG A 119 17.59 2.12 -8.70
C ARG A 119 18.70 2.40 -7.68
N SER A 120 18.58 3.48 -6.92
CA SER A 120 19.57 3.88 -5.91
C SER A 120 19.19 3.50 -4.47
N GLY A 121 17.96 3.01 -4.27
CA GLY A 121 17.43 2.67 -2.94
C GLY A 121 17.21 1.19 -2.70
N GLN A 122 17.41 0.33 -3.70
CA GLN A 122 17.24 -1.11 -3.58
C GLN A 122 18.18 -1.68 -2.51
N GLY A 123 17.65 -2.49 -1.60
CA GLY A 123 18.39 -3.09 -0.50
C GLY A 123 18.65 -2.16 0.69
N THR A 124 18.31 -0.87 0.59
CA THR A 124 18.41 0.09 1.71
C THR A 124 17.04 0.58 2.15
N ARG A 125 16.38 1.41 1.33
CA ARG A 125 15.03 1.94 1.59
C ARG A 125 13.92 1.23 0.81
N TYR A 126 14.27 0.36 -0.13
CA TYR A 126 13.34 -0.60 -0.74
C TYR A 126 13.82 -2.02 -0.43
N VAL A 127 13.10 -2.68 0.47
CA VAL A 127 13.48 -3.99 1.02
C VAL A 127 12.51 -5.06 0.55
N TRP A 128 13.02 -6.09 -0.10
CA TRP A 128 12.21 -7.24 -0.48
C TRP A 128 11.62 -7.93 0.74
N GLY A 129 10.29 -8.03 0.78
CA GLY A 129 9.55 -8.65 1.87
C GLY A 129 8.11 -8.88 1.48
N ARG A 130 7.43 -9.84 2.13
CA ARG A 130 6.03 -10.15 1.82
C ARG A 130 5.27 -10.52 3.08
N LEU A 131 4.04 -10.07 3.20
CA LEU A 131 3.16 -10.57 4.25
C LEU A 131 2.85 -12.07 4.04
N PRO A 132 2.70 -12.85 5.12
CA PRO A 132 2.71 -12.45 6.53
C PRO A 132 4.08 -12.61 7.22
N LYS A 133 5.21 -12.44 6.51
CA LYS A 133 6.56 -12.53 7.11
C LYS A 133 7.52 -11.49 6.51
N LEU A 134 7.76 -10.44 7.27
CA LEU A 134 8.62 -9.33 6.91
C LEU A 134 10.06 -9.54 7.43
N PRO A 135 11.07 -9.08 6.69
CA PRO A 135 12.49 -9.29 7.02
C PRO A 135 13.01 -8.28 8.05
N PHE A 136 12.19 -7.91 9.03
CA PHE A 136 12.50 -6.85 9.99
C PHE A 136 12.52 -7.38 11.42
N ARG A 137 13.27 -6.70 12.28
CA ARG A 137 13.34 -7.01 13.72
C ARG A 137 12.08 -6.53 14.41
N ASP A 138 11.82 -7.09 15.59
CA ASP A 138 10.75 -6.63 16.46
C ASP A 138 10.92 -5.14 16.77
N ASN A 139 9.81 -4.39 16.81
CA ASN A 139 9.76 -2.99 17.24
C ASN A 139 10.66 -2.02 16.44
N GLN A 140 11.09 -2.40 15.24
CA GLN A 140 12.01 -1.63 14.40
C GLN A 140 11.43 -0.27 13.96
N PHE A 141 10.11 -0.19 13.74
CA PHE A 141 9.45 1.01 13.18
C PHE A 141 8.53 1.70 14.18
N ASP A 142 8.48 3.04 14.16
CA ASP A 142 7.50 3.82 14.93
C ASP A 142 6.10 3.73 14.35
N LEU A 143 6.01 3.70 13.01
CA LEU A 143 4.76 3.75 12.25
C LEU A 143 4.86 2.77 11.09
N ALA A 144 3.85 1.91 10.94
CA ALA A 144 3.67 1.10 9.74
C ALA A 144 2.40 1.51 8.99
N LEU A 145 2.52 1.59 7.67
CA LEU A 145 1.43 1.93 6.76
C LEU A 145 1.18 0.77 5.80
N VAL A 146 -0.10 0.43 5.57
CA VAL A 146 -0.49 -0.54 4.53
C VAL A 146 -1.53 0.10 3.64
N SER A 147 -1.21 0.25 2.36
CA SER A 147 -2.08 0.87 1.35
C SER A 147 -2.57 -0.16 0.34
N TYR A 148 -3.89 -0.27 0.15
CA TYR A 148 -4.56 -1.04 -0.91
C TYR A 148 -4.04 -2.48 -1.15
N LEU A 149 -3.77 -3.24 -0.08
CA LEU A 149 -3.48 -4.68 -0.16
C LEU A 149 -4.46 -5.55 0.65
N LEU A 150 -4.60 -5.34 1.96
CA LEU A 150 -5.29 -6.32 2.82
C LEU A 150 -6.81 -6.33 2.56
N PHE A 151 -7.55 -5.44 3.19
CA PHE A 151 -9.01 -5.48 3.20
C PHE A 151 -9.67 -5.26 1.83
N VAL A 152 -8.99 -4.56 0.92
CA VAL A 152 -9.52 -4.35 -0.43
C VAL A 152 -9.56 -5.64 -1.24
N TYR A 153 -8.68 -6.60 -0.92
CA TYR A 153 -8.57 -7.92 -1.53
C TYR A 153 -9.14 -9.03 -0.63
N GLU A 154 -10.20 -8.74 0.14
CA GLU A 154 -10.91 -9.74 0.97
C GLU A 154 -11.28 -11.02 0.20
N ASP A 155 -11.72 -10.91 -1.05
CA ASP A 155 -12.07 -12.05 -1.91
C ASP A 155 -10.86 -12.93 -2.30
N ARG A 156 -9.62 -12.48 -2.03
CA ARG A 156 -8.37 -13.17 -2.39
C ARG A 156 -7.59 -13.68 -1.19
N PHE A 157 -7.69 -13.00 -0.07
CA PHE A 157 -6.96 -13.35 1.15
C PHE A 157 -7.94 -13.79 2.21
N ASP A 158 -7.76 -14.99 2.75
CA ASP A 158 -8.61 -15.48 3.83
C ASP A 158 -8.37 -14.73 5.15
N TYR A 159 -9.21 -15.02 6.14
CA TYR A 159 -9.10 -14.45 7.48
C TYR A 159 -7.73 -14.69 8.12
N GLU A 160 -7.18 -15.90 7.98
CA GLU A 160 -5.94 -16.30 8.63
C GLU A 160 -4.74 -15.54 8.06
N PHE A 161 -4.72 -15.30 6.75
CA PHE A 161 -3.74 -14.43 6.11
C PHE A 161 -3.82 -13.01 6.67
N HIS A 162 -5.01 -12.44 6.83
CA HIS A 162 -5.18 -11.10 7.41
C HIS A 162 -4.69 -11.05 8.85
N LYS A 163 -5.07 -12.02 9.68
CA LYS A 163 -4.64 -12.12 11.07
C LYS A 163 -3.12 -12.19 11.19
N ARG A 164 -2.49 -13.15 10.51
CA ARG A 164 -1.02 -13.31 10.54
C ARG A 164 -0.28 -12.10 9.99
N SER A 165 -0.84 -11.45 8.96
CA SER A 165 -0.27 -10.23 8.40
C SER A 165 -0.28 -9.08 9.40
N LEU A 166 -1.39 -8.90 10.11
CA LEU A 166 -1.51 -7.86 11.13
C LEU A 166 -0.60 -8.13 12.33
N LEU A 167 -0.55 -9.36 12.83
CA LEU A 167 0.38 -9.75 13.89
C LEU A 167 1.83 -9.49 13.48
N GLU A 168 2.19 -9.78 12.23
CA GLU A 168 3.53 -9.51 11.72
C GLU A 168 3.84 -8.00 11.63
N ILE A 169 2.86 -7.20 11.19
CA ILE A 169 2.99 -5.74 11.17
C ILE A 169 3.14 -5.20 12.59
N MET A 170 2.35 -5.69 13.54
CA MET A 170 2.44 -5.31 14.96
C MET A 170 3.80 -5.71 15.54
N ARG A 171 4.30 -6.92 15.26
CA ARG A 171 5.62 -7.38 15.72
C ARG A 171 6.74 -6.39 15.34
N VAL A 172 6.76 -5.91 14.10
CA VAL A 172 7.82 -5.01 13.61
C VAL A 172 7.61 -3.53 13.99
N THR A 173 6.46 -3.19 14.59
CA THR A 173 6.04 -1.79 14.83
C THR A 173 5.84 -1.53 16.32
N ARG A 174 6.66 -0.64 16.89
CA ARG A 174 6.58 -0.30 18.32
C ARG A 174 5.45 0.69 18.67
N GLY A 175 5.02 1.47 17.69
CA GLY A 175 4.03 2.53 17.87
C GLY A 175 2.67 2.11 17.34
N GLU A 176 2.32 2.63 16.15
CA GLU A 176 1.00 2.39 15.55
C GLU A 176 1.12 1.85 14.12
N ALA A 177 0.14 1.04 13.73
CA ALA A 177 -0.05 0.63 12.34
C ALA A 177 -1.34 1.24 11.80
N ARG A 178 -1.27 1.84 10.60
CA ARG A 178 -2.44 2.42 9.92
C ARG A 178 -2.69 1.70 8.61
N LEU A 179 -3.93 1.28 8.41
CA LEU A 179 -4.33 0.47 7.26
C LEU A 179 -5.43 1.17 6.48
N TYR A 180 -5.27 1.20 5.16
CA TYR A 180 -6.25 1.82 4.27
C TYR A 180 -6.29 1.14 2.90
N PRO A 181 -7.46 0.99 2.27
CA PRO A 181 -8.79 1.21 2.84
C PRO A 181 -9.21 0.01 3.70
N ILE A 182 -10.25 0.19 4.50
CA ILE A 182 -10.91 -0.89 5.28
C ILE A 182 -12.17 -1.43 4.56
N VAL A 183 -12.26 -1.18 3.25
CA VAL A 183 -13.39 -1.60 2.40
C VAL A 183 -12.88 -2.46 1.25
N THR A 184 -13.75 -3.33 0.74
CA THR A 184 -13.55 -4.16 -0.45
C THR A 184 -13.70 -3.32 -1.73
N PHE A 185 -13.35 -3.88 -2.89
CA PHE A 185 -13.64 -3.26 -4.20
C PHE A 185 -15.14 -3.06 -4.47
N GLU A 186 -16.01 -3.76 -3.74
CA GLU A 186 -17.47 -3.58 -3.77
C GLU A 186 -17.93 -2.37 -2.91
N ALA A 187 -17.01 -1.55 -2.40
CA ALA A 187 -17.28 -0.44 -1.47
C ALA A 187 -18.00 -0.85 -0.18
N ARG A 188 -17.89 -2.13 0.21
CA ARG A 188 -18.43 -2.66 1.47
C ARG A 188 -17.32 -2.77 2.50
N ARG A 189 -17.64 -2.46 3.76
CA ARG A 189 -16.76 -2.72 4.92
C ARG A 189 -16.31 -4.18 4.89
N CYS A 190 -15.02 -4.42 5.07
CA CYS A 190 -14.46 -5.76 5.11
C CYS A 190 -15.03 -6.55 6.31
N ALA A 191 -15.52 -7.76 6.05
CA ALA A 191 -16.16 -8.65 7.02
C ALA A 191 -15.19 -9.15 8.10
N TYR A 192 -13.89 -9.21 7.80
CA TYR A 192 -12.89 -9.64 8.78
C TYR A 192 -12.59 -8.61 9.85
N LEU A 193 -12.95 -7.33 9.67
CA LEU A 193 -12.56 -6.26 10.60
C LEU A 193 -13.10 -6.47 12.02
N ASP A 194 -14.36 -6.85 12.15
CA ASP A 194 -14.98 -6.98 13.47
C ASP A 194 -14.47 -8.24 14.16
N ARG A 195 -14.30 -9.34 13.40
CA ARG A 195 -13.64 -10.55 13.88
C ARG A 195 -12.20 -10.30 14.34
N LEU A 196 -11.41 -9.52 13.60
CA LEU A 196 -10.03 -9.17 13.96
C LEU A 196 -9.94 -8.31 15.23
N LYS A 197 -10.93 -7.44 15.48
CA LYS A 197 -10.98 -6.63 16.70
C LYS A 197 -11.32 -7.46 17.94
N GLU A 198 -12.13 -8.50 17.76
CA GLU A 198 -12.57 -9.38 18.84
C GLU A 198 -11.57 -10.53 19.10
N ASP A 199 -10.70 -10.83 18.14
CA ASP A 199 -9.72 -11.92 18.20
C ASP A 199 -8.76 -11.74 19.41
N PRO A 200 -8.70 -12.72 20.33
CA PRO A 200 -7.84 -12.65 21.51
C PRO A 200 -6.35 -12.48 21.19
N ASP A 201 -5.88 -13.03 20.07
CA ASP A 201 -4.46 -12.95 19.69
C ASP A 201 -4.08 -11.53 19.22
N MET A 202 -5.07 -10.71 18.90
CA MET A 202 -4.88 -9.32 18.43
C MET A 202 -4.88 -8.32 19.59
N ARG A 203 -5.08 -8.78 20.83
CA ARG A 203 -5.01 -7.96 22.04
C ARG A 203 -3.54 -7.82 22.45
N HIS A 204 -2.97 -6.64 22.20
CA HIS A 204 -1.65 -6.23 22.68
C HIS A 204 -1.75 -5.45 23.99
#